data_AF-A0A936VL69-F1
#
_entry.id   AF-A0A936VL69-F1
#
_cell.length_a   1.000
_cell.length_b   1.000
_cell.length_c   1.000
_cell.angle_alpha   90.00
_cell.angle_beta   90.00
_cell.angle_gamma   90.00
#
_symmetry.space_group_name_H-M   'P 1'
#
loop_
_entity.id
_entity.type
_entity.pdbx_description
1 polymer ?
#
loop_
_entity_poly.entity_id
_entity_poly.type
_entity_poly.pdbx_seq_one_letter_code
_entity_poly.pdbx_strand_id
1 'polypeptide(L)'
;MTGKTIYTIGHGRHPFAYFLELLQNFEIEFVCDVRTFARSRWPQFNGFVLAELLSDNTIGYEHLPETGGKFKPNPADMEWGVGRIVEIASR
;
A
#
# COMPACT_ATOMS: atom_id res chain seq x y z
N MET A 1 -1.61 -25.14 -6.33
CA MET A 1 -0.91 -24.05 -5.62
C MET A 1 -1.51 -22.74 -6.09
N THR A 2 -2.49 -22.20 -5.38
CA THR A 2 -2.98 -20.84 -5.64
C THR A 2 -2.05 -19.87 -4.91
N GLY A 3 -0.94 -19.51 -5.56
CA GLY A 3 -0.09 -18.45 -5.04
C GLY A 3 -0.87 -17.14 -4.99
N LYS A 4 -0.82 -16.42 -3.87
CA LYS A 4 -1.35 -15.06 -3.80
C LYS A 4 -0.41 -14.15 -4.60
N THR A 5 -0.96 -13.40 -5.54
CA THR A 5 -0.19 -12.44 -6.33
C THR A 5 -0.11 -11.12 -5.57
N ILE A 6 1.11 -10.64 -5.32
CA ILE A 6 1.35 -9.32 -4.73
C ILE A 6 1.90 -8.41 -5.82
N TYR A 7 1.24 -7.28 -6.02
CA TYR A 7 1.67 -6.24 -6.93
C TYR A 7 2.42 -5.14 -6.17
N THR A 8 3.35 -4.48 -6.85
CA THR A 8 3.96 -3.25 -6.35
C THR A 8 3.58 -2.10 -7.26
N ILE A 9 3.30 -0.93 -6.67
CA ILE A 9 2.92 0.27 -7.42
C ILE A 9 3.58 1.50 -6.78
N GLY A 10 4.05 2.39 -7.63
CA GLY A 10 4.47 3.74 -7.25
C GLY A 10 3.53 4.77 -7.87
N HIS A 11 3.27 5.87 -7.16
CA HIS A 11 2.37 6.91 -7.68
C HIS A 11 3.09 8.02 -8.46
N GLY A 12 4.40 8.20 -8.31
CA GLY A 12 5.19 9.22 -9.02
C GLY A 12 4.56 10.61 -8.96
N ARG A 13 4.23 11.17 -10.13
CA ARG A 13 3.49 12.44 -10.30
C ARG A 13 2.06 12.23 -10.83
N HIS A 14 1.58 10.99 -10.85
CA HIS A 14 0.27 10.69 -11.39
C HIS A 14 -0.84 11.32 -10.53
N PRO A 15 -1.93 11.82 -11.15
CA PRO A 15 -3.15 12.16 -10.42
C PRO A 15 -3.73 10.94 -9.70
N PHE A 16 -4.53 11.15 -8.65
CA PHE A 16 -5.20 10.06 -7.93
C PHE A 16 -6.08 9.22 -8.85
N ALA A 17 -6.84 9.83 -9.76
CA ALA A 17 -7.75 9.12 -10.67
C ALA A 17 -7.03 8.05 -11.51
N TYR A 18 -5.83 8.35 -12.03
CA TYR A 18 -5.03 7.38 -12.78
C TYR A 18 -4.48 6.27 -11.88
N PHE A 19 -4.05 6.62 -10.67
CA PHE A 19 -3.62 5.61 -9.69
C PHE A 19 -4.77 4.66 -9.34
N LEU A 20 -5.98 5.19 -9.11
CA LEU A 20 -7.18 4.41 -8.84
C LEU A 20 -7.56 3.51 -10.03
N GLU A 21 -7.48 4.03 -11.26
CA GLU A 21 -7.73 3.24 -12.47
C GLU A 21 -6.77 2.03 -12.56
N LEU A 22 -5.49 2.22 -12.24
CA LEU A 22 -4.53 1.12 -12.17
C LEU A 22 -4.92 0.09 -11.09
N LEU A 23 -5.33 0.52 -9.90
CA LEU A 23 -5.78 -0.40 -8.86
C LEU A 23 -7.00 -1.22 -9.31
N GLN A 24 -7.98 -0.57 -9.94
CA GLN A 24 -9.20 -1.23 -10.42
C GLN A 24 -8.91 -2.20 -11.57
N ASN A 25 -8.06 -1.83 -12.52
CA ASN A 25 -7.69 -2.68 -13.65
C ASN A 25 -6.96 -3.96 -13.24
N PHE A 26 -6.29 -3.94 -12.09
CA PHE A 26 -5.62 -5.11 -11.50
C PHE A 26 -6.43 -5.74 -10.36
N GLU A 27 -7.69 -5.33 -10.19
CA GLU A 27 -8.60 -5.85 -9.15
C GLU A 27 -8.00 -5.79 -7.74
N ILE A 28 -7.28 -4.70 -7.44
CA ILE A 28 -6.63 -4.51 -6.15
C ILE A 28 -7.66 -4.09 -5.11
N GLU A 29 -7.82 -4.93 -4.10
CA GLU A 29 -8.75 -4.70 -2.99
C GLU A 29 -8.10 -4.02 -1.77
N PHE A 30 -6.75 -4.01 -1.70
CA PHE A 30 -6.03 -3.49 -0.53
C PHE A 30 -4.67 -2.90 -0.91
N VAL A 31 -4.34 -1.74 -0.35
CA VAL A 31 -3.04 -1.07 -0.49
C VAL A 31 -2.26 -1.12 0.83
N CYS A 32 -1.11 -1.80 0.81
CA CYS A 32 -0.13 -1.75 1.88
C CYS A 32 0.90 -0.65 1.60
N ASP A 33 0.92 0.40 2.41
CA ASP A 33 1.86 1.51 2.28
C ASP A 33 3.14 1.22 3.06
N VAL A 34 4.20 0.91 2.33
CA VAL A 34 5.51 0.53 2.88
C VAL A 34 6.44 1.72 3.17
N ARG A 35 5.96 2.96 3.01
CA ARG A 35 6.80 4.16 3.18
C ARG A 35 7.12 4.35 4.67
N THR A 36 8.36 4.69 5.02
CA THR A 36 8.74 5.00 6.43
C THR A 36 7.84 6.08 7.04
N PHE A 37 7.46 7.08 6.26
CA PHE A 37 6.42 8.03 6.62
C PHE A 37 5.38 8.04 5.52
N ALA A 38 4.10 7.90 5.87
CA ALA A 38 2.98 8.06 4.94
C ALA A 38 2.77 9.54 4.55
N ARG A 39 3.83 10.18 4.05
CA ARG A 39 3.88 11.58 3.63
C ARG A 39 4.35 11.68 2.20
N SER A 40 3.71 12.57 1.46
CA SER A 40 4.02 12.86 0.08
C SER A 40 4.03 14.36 -0.15
N ARG A 41 4.80 14.80 -1.15
CA ARG A 41 4.69 16.16 -1.70
C ARG A 41 3.37 16.38 -2.45
N TRP A 42 2.66 15.30 -2.77
CA TRP A 42 1.37 15.28 -3.45
C TRP A 42 0.28 15.01 -2.40
N PRO A 43 -0.56 16.00 -2.04
CA PRO A 43 -1.46 15.90 -0.89
C PRO A 43 -2.38 14.69 -0.89
N GLN A 44 -2.85 14.26 -2.06
CA GLN A 44 -3.70 13.08 -2.24
C GLN A 44 -3.04 11.75 -1.83
N PHE A 45 -1.70 11.72 -1.72
CA PHE A 45 -0.94 10.54 -1.30
C PHE A 45 -0.39 10.67 0.12
N ASN A 46 -0.88 11.63 0.92
CA ASN A 46 -0.65 11.61 2.37
C ASN A 46 -1.52 10.53 3.01
N GLY A 47 -1.00 9.76 3.96
CA GLY A 47 -1.61 8.51 4.44
C GLY A 47 -3.08 8.64 4.84
N PHE A 48 -3.44 9.64 5.64
CA PHE A 48 -4.82 9.87 6.04
C PHE A 48 -5.74 10.16 4.84
N VAL A 49 -5.32 11.07 3.95
CA VAL A 49 -6.07 11.43 2.75
C VAL A 49 -6.19 10.25 1.79
N LEU A 50 -5.10 9.49 1.61
CA LEU A 50 -5.07 8.30 0.77
C LEU A 50 -5.99 7.22 1.31
N ALA A 51 -6.02 7.01 2.63
CA ALA A 51 -6.91 6.06 3.28
C ALA A 51 -8.38 6.40 3.05
N GLU A 52 -8.77 7.67 3.24
CA GLU A 52 -10.14 8.13 2.95
C GLU A 52 -10.49 7.92 1.46
N LEU A 53 -9.64 8.38 0.55
CA LEU A 53 -9.87 8.25 -0.88
C LEU A 53 -9.98 6.78 -1.35
N LEU A 54 -9.17 5.87 -0.79
CA LEU A 54 -9.25 4.45 -1.10
C LEU A 54 -10.52 3.82 -0.49
N SER A 55 -10.85 4.16 0.76
CA SER A 55 -12.06 3.68 1.44
C SER A 55 -13.34 4.09 0.69
N ASP A 56 -13.41 5.32 0.19
CA ASP A 56 -14.53 5.80 -0.64
C ASP A 56 -14.71 4.98 -1.93
N ASN A 57 -13.66 4.26 -2.35
CA ASN A 57 -13.65 3.39 -3.51
C ASN A 57 -13.60 1.89 -3.13
N THR A 58 -13.93 1.54 -1.88
CA THR A 58 -13.97 0.16 -1.36
C THR A 58 -12.61 -0.56 -1.41
N ILE A 59 -11.51 0.21 -1.36
CA ILE A 59 -10.14 -0.32 -1.30
C ILE A 59 -9.60 -0.11 0.12
N GLY A 60 -9.14 -1.18 0.75
CA GLY A 60 -8.51 -1.11 2.06
C GLY A 60 -7.13 -0.45 2.03
N TYR A 61 -6.70 0.08 3.17
CA TYR A 61 -5.40 0.71 3.32
C TYR A 61 -4.79 0.39 4.69
N GLU A 62 -3.50 0.08 4.72
CA GLU A 62 -2.72 -0.03 5.95
C GLU A 62 -1.32 0.53 5.74
N HIS A 63 -0.86 1.35 6.69
CA HIS A 63 0.52 1.85 6.72
C HIS A 63 1.41 0.86 7.46
N LEU A 64 2.38 0.27 6.75
CA LEU A 64 3.29 -0.77 7.21
C LEU A 64 4.75 -0.32 7.06
N PRO A 65 5.22 0.68 7.83
CA PRO A 65 6.59 1.18 7.74
C PRO A 65 7.67 0.11 8.06
N GLU A 66 7.28 -1.01 8.67
CA GLU A 66 8.13 -2.15 9.02
C GLU A 66 8.64 -2.91 7.78
N THR A 67 7.97 -2.75 6.63
CA THR A 67 8.26 -3.49 5.39
C THR A 67 9.21 -2.77 4.44
N GLY A 68 9.67 -1.56 4.77
CA GLY A 68 10.65 -0.85 3.96
C GLY A 68 10.76 0.66 4.18
N GLY A 69 11.02 1.38 3.09
CA GLY A 69 11.18 2.82 3.08
C GLY A 69 12.64 3.29 3.12
N LYS A 70 12.88 4.45 3.77
CA LYS A 70 14.18 5.15 3.74
C LYS A 70 15.27 4.41 4.51
N PHE A 71 14.89 3.70 5.56
CA PHE A 71 15.82 2.95 6.40
C PHE A 71 15.56 1.46 6.23
N LYS A 72 16.62 0.66 6.30
CA LYS A 72 16.47 -0.79 6.30
C LYS A 72 15.84 -1.20 7.65
N PRO A 73 14.64 -1.80 7.66
CA PRO A 73 14.05 -2.32 8.89
C PRO A 73 14.93 -3.41 9.48
N ASN A 74 14.83 -3.62 10.79
CA ASN A 74 15.50 -4.77 11.39
C ASN A 74 14.81 -6.06 10.90
N PRO A 75 15.48 -7.23 10.93
CA PRO A 75 14.91 -8.46 10.39
C PRO A 75 13.56 -8.87 11.00
N ALA A 76 13.34 -8.62 12.30
CA ALA A 76 12.09 -8.98 12.98
C ALA A 76 10.92 -8.08 12.53
N ASP A 77 11.16 -6.78 12.38
CA ASP A 77 10.16 -5.85 11.84
C ASP A 77 9.76 -6.26 10.41
N MET A 78 10.76 -6.56 9.57
CA MET A 78 10.54 -6.99 8.19
C MET A 78 9.72 -8.29 8.12
N GLU A 79 10.05 -9.27 8.96
CA GLU A 79 9.34 -10.54 9.04
C GLU A 79 7.87 -10.33 9.45
N TRP A 80 7.64 -9.52 10.49
CA TRP A 80 6.30 -9.18 10.94
C TRP A 80 5.50 -8.48 9.82
N GLY A 81 6.08 -7.47 9.18
CA GLY A 81 5.39 -6.70 8.15
C GLY A 81 5.07 -7.51 6.90
N VAL A 82 5.98 -8.37 6.45
CA VAL A 82 5.70 -9.31 5.35
C VAL A 82 4.61 -10.30 5.75
N GLY A 83 4.64 -10.81 6.99
CA GLY A 83 3.57 -11.65 7.54
C GLY A 83 2.22 -10.96 7.50
N ARG A 84 2.17 -9.67 7.84
CA ARG A 84 0.95 -8.85 7.78
C ARG A 84 0.42 -8.69 6.34
N ILE A 85 1.29 -8.46 5.36
CA ILE A 85 0.90 -8.40 3.94
C ILE A 85 0.30 -9.74 3.49
N VAL A 86 0.91 -10.86 3.87
CA VAL A 86 0.40 -12.20 3.54
C VAL A 86 -0.94 -12.48 4.22
N GLU A 87 -1.11 -12.06 5.47
CA GLU A 87 -2.38 -12.18 6.20
C GLU A 87 -3.50 -11.39 5.52
N ILE A 88 -3.23 -10.12 5.17
CA ILE A 88 -4.18 -9.26 4.43
C ILE A 88 -4.53 -9.91 3.10
N ALA A 89 -3.53 -10.34 2.34
CA ALA A 89 -3.74 -10.99 1.07
C ALA A 89 -4.51 -12.31 1.21
N SER A 90 -4.56 -12.93 2.39
CA SER A 90 -5.25 -14.21 2.65
C SER A 90 -6.73 -14.08 3.00
N ARG A 91 -7.19 -12.87 3.28
CA ARG A 91 -8.62 -12.56 3.42
C ARG A 91 -9.32 -12.62 2.06
#